data_AF-C0B794-F1
#
_entry.id   AF-C0B794-F1
#
_cell.length_a   1.000
_cell.length_b   1.000
_cell.length_c   1.000
_cell.angle_alpha   90.00
_cell.angle_beta   90.00
_cell.angle_gamma   90.00
#
_symmetry.space_group_name_H-M   'P 1'
#
loop_
_entity.id
_entity.type
_entity.pdbx_description
1 polymer ?
#
loop_
_entity_poly.entity_id
_entity_poly.type
_entity_poly.pdbx_seq_one_letter_code
_entity_poly.pdbx_strand_id
1 'polypeptide(L)' 'MADRVLVLDHGTIAEQGKHEELLANSDSLYQKLWNAQLSWYGE' A
#
# COMPACT_ATOMS: atom_id res chain seq x y z
N MET A 1 9.40 10.15 2.02
CA MET A 1 7.94 9.94 1.90
C MET A 1 7.51 10.48 0.56
N ALA A 2 6.71 9.72 -0.18
CA ALA A 2 6.17 10.20 -1.45
C ALA A 2 4.94 11.09 -1.18
N ASP A 3 4.74 12.11 -2.01
CA ASP A 3 3.55 12.97 -1.93
C ASP A 3 2.26 12.20 -2.26
N ARG A 4 2.38 11.13 -3.06
CA ARG A 4 1.29 10.26 -3.46
C ARG A 4 1.79 8.86 -3.81
N VAL A 5 0.98 7.86 -3.50
CA VAL A 5 1.18 6.46 -3.86
C VAL A 5 0.08 6.06 -4.85
N LEU A 6 0.46 5.35 -5.91
CA LEU A 6 -0.44 4.72 -6.87
C LEU A 6 -0.25 3.21 -6.77
N VAL A 7 -1.30 2.50 -6.38
CA VAL A 7 -1.30 1.03 -6.34
C VAL A 7 -1.87 0.54 -7.66
N LEU A 8 -1.09 -0.28 -8.36
CA LEU A 8 -1.51 -0.89 -9.60
C LEU A 8 -1.98 -2.32 -9.33
N ASP A 9 -3.13 -2.66 -9.89
CA ASP A 9 -3.62 -4.03 -9.97
C ASP A 9 -4.09 -4.32 -11.39
N HIS A 10 -3.60 -5.41 -11.97
CA HIS A 10 -3.94 -5.84 -13.34
C HIS A 10 -3.82 -4.74 -14.41
N GLY A 11 -2.80 -3.88 -14.29
CA GLY A 11 -2.53 -2.79 -15.24
C GLY A 11 -3.41 -1.55 -15.07
N THR A 12 -4.20 -1.47 -13.99
CA THR A 12 -5.06 -0.34 -13.67
C THR A 12 -4.74 0.23 -12.30
N ILE A 13 -5.10 1.50 -12.04
CA ILE A 13 -4.94 2.10 -10.71
C ILE A 13 -6.07 1.58 -9.83
N ALA A 14 -5.73 0.72 -8.87
CA ALA A 14 -6.67 0.20 -7.88
C ALA A 14 -6.87 1.18 -6.72
N GLU A 15 -5.79 1.82 -6.25
CA GLU A 15 -5.83 2.77 -5.14
C GLU A 15 -4.85 3.94 -5.36
N GLN A 16 -5.20 5.11 -4.82
CA GLN A 16 -4.31 6.26 -4.81
C GLN A 16 -4.50 7.09 -3.54
N GLY A 17 -3.41 7.61 -2.97
CA GLY A 17 -3.49 8.43 -1.77
C GLY A 17 -2.13 8.66 -1.12
N LYS A 18 -2.13 9.27 0.06
CA LYS A 18 -0.93 9.32 0.91
C LYS A 18 -0.72 7.98 1.60
N HIS A 19 0.52 7.72 2.00
CA HIS A 19 0.90 6.52 2.74
C HIS A 19 0.01 6.28 3.96
N GLU A 20 -0.18 7.31 4.80
CA GLU A 20 -0.97 7.23 6.04
C GLU A 20 -2.45 6.93 5.77
N GLU A 21 -3.03 7.55 4.74
CA GLU A 21 -4.43 7.38 4.34
C GLU A 21 -4.69 5.95 3.86
N LEU A 22 -3.78 5.41 3.03
CA LEU A 22 -3.88 4.05 2.52
C LEU A 22 -3.66 3.01 3.64
N LEU A 23 -2.73 3.24 4.57
CA LEU A 23 -2.54 2.35 5.72
C LEU A 23 -3.68 2.38 6.73
N ALA A 24 -4.42 3.48 6.85
CA ALA A 24 -5.56 3.58 7.76
C ALA A 24 -6.76 2.75 7.31
N ASN A 25 -6.83 2.38 6.02
CA ASN A 25 -7.89 1.56 5.46
C ASN A 25 -7.53 0.06 5.58
N SER A 26 -8.30 -0.69 6.38
CA SER A 26 -8.11 -2.13 6.60
C SER A 26 -8.30 -2.99 5.34
N ASP A 27 -9.03 -2.49 4.34
CA ASP A 27 -9.25 -3.22 3.09
C ASP A 27 -8.20 -2.89 2.01
N SER A 28 -7.31 -1.93 2.29
CA SER A 28 -6.35 -1.41 1.31
C SER A 28 -5.39 -2.48 0.79
N LEU A 29 -5.27 -2.56 -0.53
CA LEU A 29 -4.27 -3.37 -1.21
C LEU A 29 -2.85 -2.87 -0.88
N TYR A 30 -2.65 -1.56 -0.77
CA TYR A 30 -1.38 -0.99 -0.32
C TYR A 30 -0.99 -1.51 1.07
N GLN A 31 -1.92 -1.50 2.03
CA GLN A 31 -1.68 -1.96 3.39
C GLN A 31 -1.27 -3.44 3.42
N LYS A 32 -1.96 -4.28 2.65
CA LYS A 32 -1.64 -5.71 2.53
C LYS A 32 -0.23 -5.95 1.99
N LEU A 33 0.16 -5.25 0.92
CA LEU A 33 1.50 -5.34 0.33
C LEU A 33 2.58 -4.83 1.29
N TRP A 34 2.32 -3.73 1.98
CA TRP A 34 3.23 -3.15 2.97
C TRP A 34 3.50 -4.12 4.12
N ASN A 35 2.45 -4.74 4.67
CA ASN A 35 2.58 -5.72 5.74
C ASN A 35 3.35 -6.98 5.30
N ALA A 36 3.11 -7.45 4.07
CA ALA A 36 3.86 -8.57 3.51
C ALA A 36 5.36 -8.23 3.40
N GLN A 37 5.69 -7.02 2.96
CA GLN A 37 7.08 -6.56 2.89
C GLN A 37 7.74 -6.47 4.28
N LEU A 38 7.03 -5.96 5.30
CA LEU A 38 7.56 -5.89 6.67
C LEU A 38 7.85 -7.27 7.26
N SER A 39 7.02 -8.28 6.95
CA SER A 39 7.27 -9.64 7.42
C SER A 39 8.59 -10.23 6.91
N TRP A 40 9.12 -9.75 5.78
CA TRP A 40 10.41 -10.20 5.24
C TRP A 40 11.63 -9.53 5.88
N TYR A 41 11.46 -8.43 6.59
CA TYR A 41 12.54 -7.76 7.33
C TYR A 41 12.57 -8.14 8.81
N GLY A 42 11.66 -9.01 9.25
CA GLY A 42 11.48 -9.42 10.65
C GLY A 42 12.19 -10.71 11.06
N GLU A 43 13.08 -11.26 10.21
CA GLU A 43 13.98 -12.39 10.51
C GLU A 43 15.44 -11.95 10.61
#